data_AF-A0AA38UR24-F1
#
_entry.id   AF-A0AA38UR24-F1
#
_cell.length_a   1.000
_cell.length_b   1.000
_cell.length_c   1.000
_cell.angle_alpha   90.00
_cell.angle_beta   90.00
_cell.angle_gamma   90.00
#
_symmetry.space_group_name_H-M   'P 1'
#
loop_
_entity.id
_entity.type
_entity.pdbx_description
1 polymer ?
#
loop_
_entity_poly.entity_id
_entity_poly.type
_entity_poly.pdbx_seq_one_letter_code
_entity_poly.pdbx_strand_id
1 'polypeptide(L)'
;MQSNLTVGDPLSLEHIRSVLIRLEDTIIFDLIERAQFAHNPRIYQRGAFQGLKDLGFEGSWLEWFLKETETFHAKARRYTSPDEYPFTSGLPDPVLPPLQFPKILYPNKINANPSILSFYVRYIIPRITRRATLCLAASKRIKGIVGDEEYEDDGNYGSAATIDVEVLQAISKRVHYGKFVSESKFLENPSAFIPHILKPNRQRLEDLITKPEVERKLLIRLRAKAATYAQDLDLAPDNSSNVVNGNGVKSNGANGSVVNGSSPKIEVDGVVDLYESYIIPLTKEVEVDYLLHRLDGLSEEDVQRLETKSGA
;
A
#
# COMPACT_ATOMS: atom_id res chain seq x y z
N MET A 1 -6.21 3.29 8.11
CA MET A 1 -5.88 3.59 9.53
C MET A 1 -5.40 5.03 9.70
N GLN A 2 -5.69 5.66 10.84
CA GLN A 2 -5.11 6.96 11.22
C GLN A 2 -4.06 6.80 12.33
N SER A 3 -3.03 7.65 12.31
CA SER A 3 -2.07 7.82 13.40
C SER A 3 -2.55 8.96 14.29
N ASN A 4 -2.56 8.80 15.61
CA ASN A 4 -2.89 9.92 16.49
C ASN A 4 -1.64 10.79 16.69
N LEU A 5 -1.45 11.76 15.81
CA LEU A 5 -0.31 12.67 15.81
C LEU A 5 -0.38 13.78 16.87
N THR A 6 -1.40 13.77 17.76
CA THR A 6 -1.53 14.73 18.88
C THR A 6 -1.25 14.10 20.25
N VAL A 7 -0.76 12.86 20.31
CA VAL A 7 -0.48 12.13 21.56
C VAL A 7 0.87 11.42 21.46
N GLY A 8 1.74 11.64 22.45
CA GLY A 8 3.13 11.14 22.44
C GLY A 8 4.04 11.97 21.54
N ASP A 9 5.21 11.41 21.20
CA ASP A 9 6.13 11.98 20.21
C ASP A 9 5.98 11.25 18.86
N PRO A 10 5.43 11.91 17.82
CA PRO A 10 5.28 11.31 16.49
C PRO A 10 6.59 11.01 15.76
N LEU A 11 7.71 11.61 16.19
CA LEU A 11 9.05 11.41 15.62
C LEU A 11 9.88 10.36 16.36
N SER A 12 9.37 9.80 17.46
CA SER A 12 10.04 8.72 18.17
C SER A 12 10.14 7.46 17.30
N LEU A 13 11.34 6.87 17.21
CA LEU A 13 11.60 5.70 16.36
C LEU A 13 10.74 4.48 16.74
N GLU A 14 10.26 4.40 17.98
CA GLU A 14 9.30 3.38 18.42
C GLU A 14 7.90 3.60 17.85
N HIS A 15 7.35 4.82 17.95
CA HIS A 15 6.05 5.16 17.37
C HIS A 15 6.07 5.01 15.85
N ILE A 16 7.11 5.53 15.19
CA ILE A 16 7.31 5.38 13.75
C ILE A 16 7.31 3.89 13.36
N ARG A 17 8.08 3.04 14.07
CA ARG A 17 8.13 1.59 13.83
C ARG A 17 6.76 0.92 14.05
N SER A 18 6.01 1.32 15.06
CA SER A 18 4.66 0.82 15.35
C SER A 18 3.65 1.21 14.25
N VAL A 19 3.73 2.44 13.72
CA VAL A 19 2.90 2.87 12.57
C VAL A 19 3.27 2.07 11.31
N LEU A 20 4.57 1.94 11.00
CA LEU A 20 5.05 1.20 9.83
C LEU A 20 4.65 -0.29 9.88
N ILE A 21 4.80 -0.97 11.02
CA ILE A 21 4.44 -2.39 11.18
C ILE A 21 2.94 -2.60 10.96
N ARG A 22 2.07 -1.73 11.49
CA ARG A 22 0.63 -1.82 11.25
C ARG A 22 0.28 -1.57 9.78
N LEU A 23 0.94 -0.61 9.12
CA LEU A 23 0.72 -0.35 7.70
C LEU A 23 1.14 -1.54 6.81
N GLU A 24 2.12 -2.35 7.21
CA GLU A 24 2.39 -3.63 6.55
C GLU A 24 1.18 -4.57 6.62
N ASP A 25 0.55 -4.70 7.79
CA ASP A 25 -0.58 -5.61 7.98
C ASP A 25 -1.79 -5.18 7.15
N THR A 26 -2.17 -3.89 7.21
CA THR A 26 -3.23 -3.34 6.35
C THR A 26 -2.93 -3.57 4.87
N ILE A 27 -1.73 -3.23 4.37
CA ILE A 27 -1.41 -3.44 2.95
C ILE A 27 -1.53 -4.93 2.56
N ILE A 28 -1.12 -5.88 3.42
CA ILE A 28 -1.27 -7.31 3.12
C ILE A 28 -2.75 -7.72 3.09
N PHE A 29 -3.58 -7.28 4.03
CA PHE A 29 -5.02 -7.59 4.04
C PHE A 29 -5.75 -6.99 2.84
N ASP A 30 -5.56 -5.70 2.57
CA ASP A 30 -6.22 -5.01 1.46
C ASP A 30 -5.87 -5.67 0.10
N LEU A 31 -4.62 -6.16 -0.07
CA LEU A 31 -4.21 -6.93 -1.25
C LEU A 31 -4.83 -8.33 -1.31
N ILE A 32 -5.01 -9.01 -0.18
CA ILE A 32 -5.69 -10.31 -0.11
C ILE A 32 -7.15 -10.18 -0.55
N GLU A 33 -7.85 -9.14 -0.09
CA GLU A 33 -9.22 -8.85 -0.50
C GLU A 33 -9.29 -8.47 -1.98
N ARG A 34 -8.38 -7.62 -2.48
CA ARG A 34 -8.33 -7.26 -3.90
C ARG A 34 -8.06 -8.47 -4.81
N ALA A 35 -7.30 -9.45 -4.33
CA ALA A 35 -6.97 -10.69 -5.04
C ALA A 35 -8.11 -11.73 -5.08
N GLN A 36 -9.27 -11.47 -4.47
CA GLN A 36 -10.48 -12.28 -4.69
C GLN A 36 -11.14 -11.98 -6.04
N PHE A 37 -10.94 -10.79 -6.58
CA PHE A 37 -11.48 -10.34 -7.86
C PHE A 37 -10.44 -10.48 -8.98
N ALA A 38 -10.91 -10.62 -10.22
CA ALA A 38 -10.08 -10.63 -11.41
C ALA A 38 -9.41 -9.26 -11.66
N HIS A 39 -8.59 -9.18 -12.71
CA HIS A 39 -7.92 -7.94 -13.11
C HIS A 39 -8.93 -6.81 -13.33
N ASN A 40 -10.04 -7.07 -14.03
CA ASN A 40 -11.07 -6.08 -14.37
C ASN A 40 -10.46 -4.84 -15.08
N PRO A 41 -9.69 -5.02 -16.18
CA PRO A 41 -8.82 -3.99 -16.75
C PRO A 41 -9.53 -2.71 -17.18
N ARG A 42 -10.85 -2.79 -17.45
CA ARG A 42 -11.70 -1.62 -17.76
C ARG A 42 -11.70 -0.56 -16.66
N ILE A 43 -11.49 -0.94 -15.39
CA ILE A 43 -11.43 -0.02 -14.25
C ILE A 43 -10.39 1.09 -14.48
N TYR A 44 -9.26 0.73 -15.11
CA TYR A 44 -8.09 1.59 -15.28
C TYR A 44 -8.05 2.31 -16.63
N GLN A 45 -8.98 2.00 -17.53
CA GLN A 45 -9.05 2.55 -18.89
C GLN A 45 -9.91 3.83 -18.90
N ARG A 46 -9.33 4.96 -19.32
CA ARG A 46 -10.06 6.23 -19.42
C ARG A 46 -11.15 6.16 -20.48
N GLY A 47 -12.37 6.57 -20.12
CA GLY A 47 -13.53 6.56 -21.01
C GLY A 47 -14.18 5.19 -21.28
N ALA A 48 -13.74 4.11 -20.63
CA ALA A 48 -14.29 2.75 -20.78
C ALA A 48 -15.70 2.54 -20.18
N PHE A 49 -16.19 3.54 -19.44
CA PHE A 49 -17.54 3.63 -18.88
C PHE A 49 -18.22 4.89 -19.40
N GLN A 50 -19.31 4.73 -20.17
CA GLN A 50 -20.02 5.87 -20.76
C GLN A 50 -20.67 6.77 -19.69
N GLY A 51 -21.23 6.17 -18.63
CA GLY A 51 -21.87 6.89 -17.51
C GLY A 51 -20.97 7.91 -16.80
N LEU A 52 -19.64 7.76 -16.86
CA LEU A 52 -18.73 8.80 -16.34
C LEU A 52 -18.76 10.06 -17.21
N LYS A 53 -18.79 9.91 -18.54
CA LYS A 53 -18.91 11.04 -19.48
C LYS A 53 -20.28 11.71 -19.38
N ASP A 54 -21.32 10.91 -19.14
CA ASP A 54 -22.69 11.39 -18.94
C ASP A 54 -22.82 12.22 -17.63
N LEU A 55 -21.92 11.97 -16.65
CA LEU A 55 -21.71 12.79 -15.45
C LEU A 55 -20.69 13.92 -15.64
N GLY A 56 -20.14 14.11 -16.84
CA GLY A 56 -19.13 15.13 -17.15
C GLY A 56 -17.70 14.83 -16.68
N PHE A 57 -17.38 13.57 -16.34
CA PHE A 57 -16.07 13.15 -15.84
C PHE A 57 -15.20 12.47 -16.91
N GLU A 58 -14.09 13.10 -17.29
CA GLU A 58 -13.13 12.59 -18.29
C GLU A 58 -12.00 11.76 -17.67
N GLY A 59 -12.28 10.55 -17.19
CA GLY A 59 -11.27 9.68 -16.60
C GLY A 59 -11.56 8.18 -16.69
N SER A 60 -10.79 7.40 -15.95
CA SER A 60 -11.05 5.99 -15.67
C SER A 60 -11.99 5.83 -14.47
N TRP A 61 -12.45 4.60 -14.24
CA TRP A 61 -13.31 4.27 -13.09
C TRP A 61 -12.55 4.47 -11.77
N LEU A 62 -11.27 4.09 -11.71
CA LEU A 62 -10.41 4.33 -10.54
C LEU A 62 -10.16 5.83 -10.30
N GLU A 63 -9.93 6.62 -11.36
CA GLU A 63 -9.74 8.07 -11.23
C GLU A 63 -11.00 8.76 -10.66
N TRP A 64 -12.19 8.27 -11.02
CA TRP A 64 -13.46 8.75 -10.46
C TRP A 64 -13.64 8.31 -9.00
N PHE A 65 -13.41 7.02 -8.70
CA PHE A 65 -13.48 6.45 -7.35
C PHE A 65 -12.56 7.19 -6.37
N LEU A 66 -11.34 7.51 -6.78
CA LEU A 66 -10.44 8.40 -6.05
C LEU A 66 -11.08 9.78 -5.90
N LYS A 67 -11.43 10.47 -6.99
CA LYS A 67 -11.90 11.87 -6.93
C LYS A 67 -13.09 12.08 -5.99
N GLU A 68 -14.10 11.22 -6.02
CA GLU A 68 -15.26 11.33 -5.11
C GLU A 68 -14.88 11.05 -3.65
N THR A 69 -14.15 9.95 -3.42
CA THR A 69 -13.71 9.55 -2.07
C THR A 69 -12.82 10.60 -1.42
N GLU A 70 -11.86 11.16 -2.17
CA GLU A 70 -10.99 12.22 -1.70
C GLU A 70 -11.75 13.54 -1.49
N THR A 71 -12.75 13.84 -2.33
CA THR A 71 -13.61 15.04 -2.19
C THR A 71 -14.45 14.99 -0.91
N PHE A 72 -14.92 13.81 -0.49
CA PHE A 72 -15.54 13.63 0.82
C PHE A 72 -14.51 13.75 1.97
N HIS A 73 -13.38 13.06 1.86
CA HIS A 73 -12.34 13.09 2.89
C HIS A 73 -11.71 14.46 3.12
N ALA A 74 -11.61 15.31 2.10
CA ALA A 74 -11.15 16.69 2.21
C ALA A 74 -12.09 17.54 3.08
N LYS A 75 -13.42 17.45 2.84
CA LYS A 75 -14.45 18.08 3.68
C LYS A 75 -14.33 17.66 5.15
N ALA A 76 -13.88 16.42 5.41
CA ALA A 76 -13.64 15.87 6.74
C ALA A 76 -12.25 16.22 7.36
N ARG A 77 -11.44 17.09 6.74
CA ARG A 77 -10.05 17.49 7.12
C ARG A 77 -8.96 16.45 6.90
N ARG A 78 -9.19 15.32 6.21
CA ARG A 78 -8.19 14.24 6.09
C ARG A 78 -6.83 14.74 5.62
N TYR A 79 -6.80 15.48 4.50
CA TYR A 79 -5.59 16.00 3.88
C TYR A 79 -5.03 17.28 4.53
N THR A 80 -5.49 17.63 5.73
CA THR A 80 -4.79 18.58 6.62
C THR A 80 -3.84 17.87 7.59
N SER A 81 -3.88 16.53 7.65
CA SER A 81 -2.94 15.72 8.44
C SER A 81 -1.63 15.51 7.66
N PRO A 82 -0.44 15.68 8.28
CA PRO A 82 0.84 15.58 7.58
C PRO A 82 1.23 14.15 7.13
N ASP A 83 0.43 13.14 7.50
CA ASP A 83 0.55 11.73 7.11
C ASP A 83 -0.49 11.26 6.06
N GLU A 84 -1.27 12.17 5.46
CA GLU A 84 -2.31 11.87 4.46
C GLU A 84 -2.10 12.68 3.17
N TYR A 85 -1.97 11.99 2.03
CA TYR A 85 -1.58 12.58 0.74
C TYR A 85 -2.62 12.27 -0.34
N PRO A 86 -3.22 13.28 -1.00
CA PRO A 86 -4.25 13.05 -2.02
C PRO A 86 -3.63 12.60 -3.35
N PHE A 87 -4.35 11.74 -4.07
CA PHE A 87 -4.05 11.36 -5.46
C PHE A 87 -4.59 12.37 -6.47
N THR A 88 -5.63 13.12 -6.10
CA THR A 88 -6.37 14.05 -6.97
C THR A 88 -6.17 15.51 -6.58
N SER A 89 -6.39 16.41 -7.53
CA SER A 89 -6.29 17.86 -7.36
C SER A 89 -7.67 18.53 -7.28
N GLY A 90 -7.70 19.83 -6.93
CA GLY A 90 -8.95 20.60 -6.83
C GLY A 90 -9.91 20.02 -5.80
N LEU A 91 -9.41 19.71 -4.61
CA LEU A 91 -10.22 19.23 -3.48
C LEU A 91 -10.84 20.43 -2.72
N PRO A 92 -12.05 20.28 -2.16
CA PRO A 92 -12.74 21.34 -1.44
C PRO A 92 -12.11 21.61 -0.07
N ASP A 93 -12.33 22.82 0.44
CA ASP A 93 -11.96 23.18 1.82
C ASP A 93 -12.68 22.32 2.87
N PRO A 94 -12.09 22.10 4.05
CA PRO A 94 -12.73 21.35 5.12
C PRO A 94 -13.92 22.09 5.74
N VAL A 95 -14.98 21.33 6.08
CA VAL A 95 -16.19 21.83 6.75
C VAL A 95 -15.97 21.98 8.27
N LEU A 96 -15.00 21.23 8.82
CA LEU A 96 -14.65 21.24 10.23
C LEU A 96 -13.49 22.21 10.51
N PRO A 97 -13.42 22.88 11.68
CA PRO A 97 -12.33 23.81 12.01
C PRO A 97 -10.94 23.17 11.97
N PRO A 98 -9.86 23.91 11.62
CA PRO A 98 -8.50 23.36 11.57
C PRO A 98 -8.07 22.67 12.87
N LEU A 99 -7.43 21.50 12.75
CA LEU A 99 -6.78 20.83 13.88
C LEU A 99 -5.33 21.31 14.00
N GLN A 100 -4.90 21.70 15.20
CA GLN A 100 -3.51 22.08 15.44
C GLN A 100 -2.65 20.84 15.67
N PHE A 101 -1.86 20.48 14.66
CA PHE A 101 -0.77 19.52 14.82
C PHE A 101 0.50 20.24 15.33
N PRO A 102 1.39 19.57 16.08
CA PRO A 102 2.73 20.07 16.30
C PRO A 102 3.50 20.22 14.97
N LYS A 103 4.57 21.02 14.95
CA LYS A 103 5.45 21.16 13.78
C LYS A 103 6.33 19.91 13.63
N ILE A 104 5.72 18.83 13.14
CA ILE A 104 6.36 17.51 12.99
C ILE A 104 7.32 17.50 11.80
N LEU A 105 6.84 17.88 10.61
CA LEU A 105 7.63 17.88 9.38
C LEU A 105 7.98 19.31 8.95
N TYR A 106 9.14 19.45 8.32
CA TYR A 106 9.54 20.67 7.62
C TYR A 106 8.64 20.90 6.39
N PRO A 107 8.28 22.16 6.06
CA PRO A 107 7.46 22.46 4.88
C PRO A 107 8.07 21.89 3.59
N ASN A 108 7.31 21.08 2.87
CA ASN A 108 7.76 20.41 1.63
C ASN A 108 6.57 20.19 0.68
N LYS A 109 6.86 19.88 -0.59
CA LYS A 109 5.85 19.64 -1.65
C LYS A 109 5.88 18.21 -2.21
N ILE A 110 6.59 17.30 -1.54
CA ILE A 110 6.89 15.95 -2.06
C ILE A 110 5.62 15.10 -2.03
N ASN A 111 5.22 14.58 -3.19
CA ASN A 111 4.09 13.65 -3.31
C ASN A 111 4.41 12.58 -4.38
N ALA A 112 4.63 11.34 -3.93
CA ALA A 112 4.94 10.17 -4.75
C ALA A 112 3.69 9.46 -5.31
N ASN A 113 2.47 9.95 -5.00
CA ASN A 113 1.22 9.34 -5.47
C ASN A 113 1.13 9.09 -6.99
N PRO A 114 1.67 9.94 -7.90
CA PRO A 114 1.70 9.65 -9.33
C PRO A 114 2.47 8.36 -9.66
N SER A 115 3.62 8.14 -9.02
CA SER A 115 4.41 6.92 -9.16
C SER A 115 3.68 5.72 -8.57
N ILE A 116 3.07 5.88 -7.39
CA ILE A 116 2.30 4.83 -6.70
C ILE A 116 1.13 4.35 -7.55
N LEU A 117 0.31 5.27 -8.06
CA LEU A 117 -0.82 4.94 -8.94
C LEU A 117 -0.35 4.23 -10.21
N SER A 118 0.76 4.70 -10.81
CA SER A 118 1.31 4.10 -12.03
C SER A 118 1.81 2.67 -11.80
N PHE A 119 2.63 2.41 -10.77
CA PHE A 119 3.13 1.05 -10.54
C PHE A 119 2.03 0.10 -10.05
N TYR A 120 1.09 0.58 -9.23
CA TYR A 120 -0.02 -0.21 -8.70
C TYR A 120 -0.87 -0.79 -9.83
N VAL A 121 -1.33 0.06 -10.74
CA VAL A 121 -2.14 -0.34 -11.89
C VAL A 121 -1.36 -1.20 -12.88
N ARG A 122 -0.09 -0.88 -13.16
CA ARG A 122 0.68 -1.53 -14.24
C ARG A 122 1.31 -2.87 -13.87
N TYR A 123 1.67 -3.06 -12.60
CA TYR A 123 2.43 -4.23 -12.15
C TYR A 123 1.72 -5.00 -11.04
N ILE A 124 1.19 -4.30 -10.03
CA ILE A 124 0.69 -4.94 -8.81
C ILE A 124 -0.67 -5.60 -9.05
N ILE A 125 -1.62 -4.88 -9.65
CA ILE A 125 -2.95 -5.44 -9.98
C ILE A 125 -2.84 -6.70 -10.86
N PRO A 126 -2.12 -6.70 -12.00
CA PRO A 126 -1.93 -7.92 -12.79
C PRO A 126 -1.23 -9.04 -12.02
N ARG A 127 -0.30 -8.72 -11.11
CA ARG A 127 0.45 -9.71 -10.33
C ARG A 127 -0.43 -10.42 -9.28
N ILE A 128 -1.24 -9.67 -8.52
CA ILE A 128 -2.03 -10.22 -7.40
C ILE A 128 -3.33 -10.88 -7.88
N THR A 129 -3.99 -10.30 -8.89
CA THR A 129 -5.27 -10.82 -9.41
C THR A 129 -5.12 -12.02 -10.35
N ARG A 130 -3.88 -12.38 -10.72
CA ARG A 130 -3.55 -13.46 -11.66
C ARG A 130 -4.24 -14.79 -11.32
N ARG A 131 -4.35 -15.14 -10.03
CA ARG A 131 -5.01 -16.38 -9.58
C ARG A 131 -6.51 -16.35 -9.90
N ALA A 132 -7.24 -15.34 -9.42
CA ALA A 132 -8.66 -15.17 -9.67
C ALA A 132 -8.97 -15.07 -11.18
N THR A 133 -8.16 -14.32 -11.91
CA THR A 133 -8.22 -14.17 -13.37
C THR A 133 -8.10 -15.50 -14.12
N LEU A 134 -7.13 -16.35 -13.78
CA LEU A 134 -6.98 -17.67 -14.42
C LEU A 134 -8.10 -18.64 -14.05
N CYS A 135 -8.58 -18.60 -12.80
CA CYS A 135 -9.76 -19.38 -12.37
C CYS A 135 -11.03 -18.96 -13.11
N LEU A 136 -11.22 -17.65 -13.33
CA LEU A 136 -12.33 -17.10 -14.11
C LEU A 136 -12.28 -17.58 -15.57
N ALA A 137 -11.13 -17.43 -16.24
CA ALA A 137 -10.98 -17.87 -17.63
C ALA A 137 -11.25 -19.38 -17.80
N ALA A 138 -10.78 -20.21 -16.86
CA ALA A 138 -11.11 -21.63 -16.83
C ALA A 138 -12.62 -21.89 -16.65
N SER A 139 -13.29 -21.15 -15.74
CA SER A 139 -14.75 -21.24 -15.53
C SER A 139 -15.55 -20.78 -16.76
N LYS A 140 -15.10 -19.75 -17.46
CA LYS A 140 -15.69 -19.26 -18.71
C LYS A 140 -15.56 -20.30 -19.84
N ARG A 141 -14.38 -20.90 -20.03
CA ARG A 141 -14.17 -21.98 -21.02
C ARG A 141 -15.04 -23.22 -20.77
N ILE A 142 -15.26 -23.62 -19.51
CA ILE A 142 -16.19 -24.72 -19.18
C ILE A 142 -17.63 -24.41 -19.60
N LYS A 143 -18.01 -23.13 -19.68
CA LYS A 143 -19.33 -22.66 -20.15
C LYS A 143 -19.39 -22.40 -21.66
N GLY A 144 -18.33 -22.74 -22.42
CA GLY A 144 -18.23 -22.51 -23.87
C GLY A 144 -17.85 -21.08 -24.27
N ILE A 145 -17.56 -20.20 -23.32
CA ILE A 145 -17.04 -18.84 -23.59
C ILE A 145 -15.54 -18.95 -23.85
N VAL A 146 -15.08 -18.50 -25.02
CA VAL A 146 -13.71 -18.70 -25.53
C VAL A 146 -13.18 -17.44 -26.23
N GLY A 147 -11.86 -17.27 -26.24
CA GLY A 147 -11.22 -16.10 -26.86
C GLY A 147 -11.38 -14.84 -25.99
N ASP A 148 -11.50 -13.66 -26.58
CA ASP A 148 -11.49 -12.38 -25.84
C ASP A 148 -12.59 -12.27 -24.77
N GLU A 149 -13.72 -12.98 -24.93
CA GLU A 149 -14.78 -13.05 -23.91
C GLU A 149 -14.37 -13.86 -22.66
N GLU A 150 -13.44 -14.81 -22.80
CA GLU A 150 -12.88 -15.58 -21.67
C GLU A 150 -11.95 -14.72 -20.79
N TYR A 151 -11.56 -13.55 -21.26
CA TYR A 151 -10.49 -12.73 -20.69
C TYR A 151 -10.88 -12.02 -19.38
N GLU A 152 -9.96 -11.20 -18.87
CA GLU A 152 -9.68 -10.96 -17.43
C GLU A 152 -10.69 -10.09 -16.64
N ASP A 153 -11.97 -10.10 -17.03
CA ASP A 153 -13.04 -9.26 -16.48
C ASP A 153 -14.20 -10.12 -15.91
N ASP A 154 -14.48 -9.93 -14.62
CA ASP A 154 -15.58 -10.55 -13.85
C ASP A 154 -16.77 -9.60 -13.58
N GLY A 155 -16.67 -8.32 -13.98
CA GLY A 155 -17.73 -7.32 -13.83
C GLY A 155 -17.85 -6.64 -12.44
N ASN A 156 -17.07 -7.04 -11.43
CA ASN A 156 -17.16 -6.49 -10.06
C ASN A 156 -16.45 -5.13 -9.91
N TYR A 157 -16.68 -4.21 -10.84
CA TYR A 157 -15.98 -2.92 -10.94
C TYR A 157 -16.12 -2.05 -9.68
N GLY A 158 -17.27 -2.10 -9.00
CA GLY A 158 -17.48 -1.35 -7.75
C GLY A 158 -16.65 -1.91 -6.59
N SER A 159 -16.73 -3.22 -6.36
CA SER A 159 -15.99 -3.89 -5.27
C SER A 159 -14.48 -3.77 -5.45
N ALA A 160 -13.98 -4.06 -6.66
CA ALA A 160 -12.56 -3.96 -6.98
C ALA A 160 -12.04 -2.53 -6.83
N ALA A 161 -12.73 -1.52 -7.38
CA ALA A 161 -12.29 -0.13 -7.28
C ALA A 161 -12.40 0.46 -5.86
N THR A 162 -13.31 -0.06 -5.02
CA THR A 162 -13.37 0.32 -3.59
C THR A 162 -12.08 -0.11 -2.89
N ILE A 163 -11.68 -1.37 -3.06
CA ILE A 163 -10.47 -1.91 -2.42
C ILE A 163 -9.21 -1.32 -3.05
N ASP A 164 -9.20 -1.05 -4.37
CA ASP A 164 -8.09 -0.35 -5.04
C ASP A 164 -7.78 1.00 -4.35
N VAL A 165 -8.81 1.75 -3.95
CA VAL A 165 -8.68 3.02 -3.23
C VAL A 165 -8.13 2.83 -1.81
N GLU A 166 -8.50 1.76 -1.12
CA GLU A 166 -7.98 1.42 0.22
C GLU A 166 -6.49 1.05 0.15
N VAL A 167 -6.11 0.13 -0.75
CA VAL A 167 -4.71 -0.26 -0.98
C VAL A 167 -3.85 0.95 -1.38
N LEU A 168 -4.34 1.79 -2.31
CA LEU A 168 -3.61 2.99 -2.74
C LEU A 168 -3.39 3.98 -1.59
N GLN A 169 -4.39 4.20 -0.73
CA GLN A 169 -4.23 5.05 0.45
C GLN A 169 -3.26 4.43 1.47
N ALA A 170 -3.31 3.12 1.68
CA ALA A 170 -2.41 2.43 2.59
C ALA A 170 -0.94 2.48 2.10
N ILE A 171 -0.69 2.20 0.81
CA ILE A 171 0.63 2.31 0.17
C ILE A 171 1.11 3.77 0.17
N SER A 172 0.25 4.73 -0.21
CA SER A 172 0.57 6.17 -0.15
C SER A 172 1.06 6.57 1.24
N LYS A 173 0.31 6.20 2.28
CA LYS A 173 0.65 6.48 3.66
C LYS A 173 1.96 5.81 4.07
N ARG A 174 2.15 4.53 3.72
CA ARG A 174 3.37 3.77 4.03
C ARG A 174 4.62 4.34 3.36
N VAL A 175 4.54 4.80 2.12
CA VAL A 175 5.65 5.44 1.39
C VAL A 175 5.93 6.82 1.97
N HIS A 176 4.92 7.68 2.12
CA HIS A 176 5.10 9.03 2.63
C HIS A 176 5.52 9.11 4.11
N TYR A 177 5.30 8.05 4.90
CA TYR A 177 5.84 7.97 6.26
C TYR A 177 7.37 8.01 6.31
N GLY A 178 8.06 7.79 5.18
CA GLY A 178 9.50 8.07 5.03
C GLY A 178 9.89 9.49 5.50
N LYS A 179 9.04 10.51 5.32
CA LYS A 179 9.35 11.87 5.80
C LYS A 179 9.53 11.94 7.32
N PHE A 180 8.73 11.18 8.08
CA PHE A 180 8.84 11.09 9.54
C PHE A 180 10.12 10.33 9.93
N VAL A 181 10.48 9.31 9.15
CA VAL A 181 11.74 8.55 9.30
C VAL A 181 12.95 9.46 9.07
N SER A 182 12.96 10.24 7.98
CA SER A 182 14.02 11.20 7.68
C SER A 182 14.11 12.33 8.70
N GLU A 183 13.00 12.90 9.15
CA GLU A 183 13.03 13.95 10.19
C GLU A 183 13.59 13.40 11.51
N SER A 184 13.17 12.20 11.92
CA SER A 184 13.70 11.53 13.11
C SER A 184 15.22 11.33 13.03
N LYS A 185 15.71 10.76 11.92
CA LYS A 185 17.15 10.58 11.65
C LYS A 185 17.90 11.92 11.59
N PHE A 186 17.32 12.94 10.95
CA PHE A 186 17.93 14.27 10.83
C PHE A 186 18.07 14.95 12.19
N LEU A 187 17.05 14.87 13.05
CA LEU A 187 17.09 15.46 14.39
C LEU A 187 17.99 14.67 15.37
N GLU A 188 18.19 13.37 15.14
CA GLU A 188 19.13 12.52 15.90
C GLU A 188 20.60 12.92 15.63
N ASN A 189 20.96 13.27 14.39
CA ASN A 189 22.31 13.74 14.06
C ASN A 189 22.37 14.70 12.83
N PRO A 190 22.04 16.00 12.99
CA PRO A 190 22.00 16.94 11.87
C PRO A 190 23.32 17.07 11.09
N SER A 191 24.46 17.05 11.79
CA SER A 191 25.79 17.26 11.18
C SER A 191 26.19 16.18 10.17
N ALA A 192 25.63 14.98 10.25
CA ALA A 192 25.84 13.93 9.24
C ALA A 192 25.13 14.24 7.91
N PHE A 193 24.00 14.95 7.95
CA PHE A 193 23.17 15.22 6.77
C PHE A 193 23.45 16.59 6.15
N ILE A 194 23.66 17.64 6.96
CA ILE A 194 23.80 19.04 6.50
C ILE A 194 24.81 19.20 5.33
N PRO A 195 26.03 18.63 5.36
CA PRO A 195 26.98 18.75 4.26
C PRO A 195 26.52 18.12 2.93
N HIS A 196 25.61 17.13 2.99
CA HIS A 196 25.05 16.43 1.84
C HIS A 196 23.71 17.01 1.36
N ILE A 197 23.13 17.93 2.14
CA ILE A 197 21.98 18.75 1.75
C ILE A 197 22.48 20.05 1.10
N LEU A 198 23.37 20.80 1.78
CA LEU A 198 23.96 22.05 1.27
C LEU A 198 24.75 21.86 -0.03
N LYS A 199 25.36 20.68 -0.20
CA LYS A 199 25.94 20.22 -1.47
C LYS A 199 25.24 18.92 -1.87
N PRO A 200 24.09 19.01 -2.59
CA PRO A 200 23.19 17.88 -2.84
C PRO A 200 23.88 16.60 -3.29
N ASN A 201 23.86 15.59 -2.41
CA ASN A 201 24.45 14.28 -2.68
C ASN A 201 23.46 13.17 -2.33
N ARG A 202 22.57 12.86 -3.29
CA ARG A 202 21.50 11.86 -3.14
C ARG A 202 22.01 10.52 -2.64
N GLN A 203 23.10 10.01 -3.22
CA GLN A 203 23.67 8.72 -2.83
C GLN A 203 24.10 8.74 -1.36
N ARG A 204 24.83 9.77 -0.90
CA ARG A 204 25.25 9.85 0.50
C ARG A 204 24.10 10.04 1.48
N LEU A 205 23.03 10.74 1.07
CA LEU A 205 21.80 10.79 1.86
C LEU A 205 21.14 9.40 1.95
N GLU A 206 21.07 8.65 0.84
CA GLU A 206 20.55 7.27 0.81
C GLU A 206 21.40 6.31 1.65
N ASP A 207 22.73 6.40 1.58
CA ASP A 207 23.67 5.59 2.34
C ASP A 207 23.52 5.82 3.86
N LEU A 208 23.23 7.05 4.29
CA LEU A 208 23.02 7.41 5.70
C LEU A 208 21.67 6.93 6.27
N ILE A 209 20.62 6.87 5.43
CA ILE A 209 19.29 6.41 5.86
C ILE A 209 19.11 4.90 5.76
N THR A 210 19.84 4.23 4.87
CA THR A 210 19.68 2.80 4.52
C THR A 210 20.28 1.88 5.59
N LYS A 211 19.54 0.82 5.95
CA LYS A 211 20.00 -0.21 6.90
C LYS A 211 19.65 -1.59 6.34
N PRO A 212 20.55 -2.22 5.56
CA PRO A 212 20.23 -3.44 4.79
C PRO A 212 19.79 -4.64 5.65
N GLU A 213 20.20 -4.69 6.91
CA GLU A 213 19.77 -5.69 7.89
C GLU A 213 18.35 -5.44 8.42
N VAL A 214 17.86 -4.19 8.38
CA VAL A 214 16.46 -3.85 8.69
C VAL A 214 15.56 -4.20 7.50
N GLU A 215 15.98 -3.87 6.28
CA GLU A 215 15.26 -4.22 5.04
C GLU A 215 15.14 -5.76 4.88
N ARG A 216 16.22 -6.51 5.12
CA ARG A 216 16.16 -7.98 5.12
C ARG A 216 15.21 -8.55 6.17
N LYS A 217 15.17 -7.98 7.38
CA LYS A 217 14.22 -8.37 8.45
C LYS A 217 12.77 -7.99 8.11
N LEU A 218 12.56 -6.90 7.38
CA LEU A 218 11.25 -6.50 6.85
C LEU A 218 10.75 -7.53 5.83
N LEU A 219 11.55 -7.89 4.81
CA LEU A 219 11.15 -8.87 3.79
C LEU A 219 10.86 -10.25 4.38
N ILE A 220 11.67 -10.72 5.34
CA ILE A 220 11.41 -11.97 6.08
C ILE A 220 10.08 -11.90 6.85
N ARG A 221 9.81 -10.79 7.54
CA ARG A 221 8.54 -10.58 8.28
C ARG A 221 7.34 -10.53 7.34
N LEU A 222 7.45 -9.82 6.21
CA LEU A 222 6.40 -9.71 5.19
C LEU A 222 6.05 -11.08 4.60
N ARG A 223 7.06 -11.87 4.21
CA ARG A 223 6.86 -13.24 3.71
C ARG A 223 6.12 -14.12 4.72
N ALA A 224 6.50 -14.03 6.01
CA ALA A 224 5.82 -14.77 7.08
C ALA A 224 4.36 -14.31 7.27
N LYS A 225 4.13 -12.99 7.42
CA LYS A 225 2.79 -12.40 7.56
C LYS A 225 1.87 -12.79 6.40
N ALA A 226 2.30 -12.57 5.16
CA ALA A 226 1.53 -12.91 3.97
C ALA A 226 1.27 -14.42 3.85
N ALA A 227 2.24 -15.27 4.19
CA ALA A 227 2.04 -16.72 4.21
C ALA A 227 1.02 -17.17 5.29
N THR A 228 0.93 -16.48 6.42
CA THR A 228 -0.09 -16.75 7.45
C THR A 228 -1.47 -16.21 7.04
N TYR A 229 -1.57 -14.98 6.54
CA TYR A 229 -2.85 -14.34 6.21
C TYR A 229 -3.49 -14.86 4.91
N ALA A 230 -2.70 -15.42 3.99
CA ALA A 230 -3.20 -16.00 2.74
C ALA A 230 -3.81 -17.41 2.90
N GLN A 231 -3.73 -18.02 4.09
CA GLN A 231 -4.29 -19.35 4.37
C GLN A 231 -5.79 -19.28 4.69
N ASP A 232 -6.55 -20.27 4.24
CA ASP A 232 -7.87 -20.55 4.79
C ASP A 232 -7.74 -21.25 6.13
N LEU A 233 -8.06 -20.53 7.20
CA LEU A 233 -8.14 -21.06 8.57
C LEU A 233 -9.47 -21.80 8.77
N ASP A 234 -9.59 -22.99 8.17
CA ASP A 234 -10.68 -23.96 8.42
C ASP A 234 -10.55 -24.56 9.85
N LEU A 235 -10.69 -23.70 10.86
CA LEU A 235 -10.62 -24.05 12.28
C LEU A 235 -11.95 -24.61 12.79
N ALA A 236 -12.42 -25.67 12.13
CA ALA A 236 -13.60 -26.45 12.52
C ALA A 236 -13.25 -27.95 12.62
N PRO A 237 -12.75 -28.42 13.78
CA PRO A 237 -12.67 -29.85 14.07
C PRO A 237 -14.09 -30.37 14.34
N ASP A 238 -14.76 -30.88 13.30
CA ASP A 238 -16.16 -31.31 13.39
C ASP A 238 -16.32 -32.64 14.17
N ASN A 239 -16.23 -32.52 15.50
CA ASN A 239 -16.36 -33.59 16.47
C ASN A 239 -17.83 -34.02 16.67
N SER A 240 -18.52 -34.40 15.59
CA SER A 240 -19.85 -35.00 15.63
C SER A 240 -19.79 -36.52 15.47
N SER A 241 -19.25 -37.21 16.48
CA SER A 241 -19.33 -38.67 16.56
C SER A 241 -20.78 -39.14 16.73
N ASN A 242 -21.29 -39.99 15.82
CA ASN A 242 -22.17 -41.10 16.21
C ASN A 242 -22.35 -42.21 15.15
N VAL A 243 -22.53 -43.41 15.69
CA VAL A 243 -22.32 -44.76 15.13
C VAL A 243 -23.44 -45.24 14.18
N VAL A 244 -23.17 -46.33 13.42
CA VAL A 244 -24.09 -47.17 12.60
C VAL A 244 -24.36 -46.61 11.19
N ASN A 245 -24.16 -47.30 10.04
CA ASN A 245 -23.67 -48.66 9.70
C ASN A 245 -22.96 -48.59 8.30
N GLY A 246 -22.50 -49.63 7.59
CA GLY A 246 -22.50 -51.10 7.76
C GLY A 246 -21.97 -51.84 6.50
N ASN A 247 -21.91 -53.18 6.54
CA ASN A 247 -21.57 -54.14 5.46
C ASN A 247 -21.09 -53.63 4.07
N GLY A 248 -19.77 -53.43 3.95
CA GLY A 248 -18.86 -54.06 2.97
C GLY A 248 -19.19 -54.17 1.46
N VAL A 249 -18.24 -53.70 0.63
CA VAL A 249 -17.58 -54.47 -0.46
C VAL A 249 -16.26 -53.75 -0.82
N LYS A 250 -15.20 -54.49 -1.18
CA LYS A 250 -13.96 -53.90 -1.71
C LYS A 250 -14.09 -53.65 -3.21
N SER A 251 -13.73 -52.45 -3.68
CA SER A 251 -13.39 -52.23 -5.10
C SER A 251 -12.14 -51.37 -5.20
N ASN A 252 -11.18 -51.79 -6.04
CA ASN A 252 -10.03 -50.98 -6.42
C ASN A 252 -10.42 -50.22 -7.70
N GLY A 253 -10.38 -48.89 -7.69
CA GLY A 253 -10.80 -48.09 -8.84
C GLY A 253 -10.19 -46.68 -8.87
N ALA A 254 -9.34 -46.46 -9.87
CA ALA A 254 -8.92 -45.18 -10.48
C ALA A 254 -8.68 -43.93 -9.60
N ASN A 255 -7.44 -43.46 -9.61
CA ASN A 255 -6.96 -42.08 -9.47
C ASN A 255 -8.01 -40.98 -9.23
N GLY A 256 -8.39 -40.79 -7.97
CA GLY A 256 -9.08 -39.59 -7.47
C GLY A 256 -8.25 -38.93 -6.38
N SER A 257 -7.13 -38.30 -6.74
CA SER A 257 -6.35 -37.50 -5.78
C SER A 257 -7.12 -36.20 -5.50
N VAL A 258 -7.96 -36.24 -4.48
CA VAL A 258 -8.66 -35.06 -3.97
C VAL A 258 -7.62 -34.18 -3.28
N VAL A 259 -7.11 -33.19 -4.00
CA VAL A 259 -6.13 -32.22 -3.49
C VAL A 259 -6.84 -31.22 -2.57
N ASN A 260 -7.20 -31.69 -1.36
CA ASN A 260 -7.60 -30.83 -0.25
C ASN A 260 -6.37 -30.12 0.35
N GLY A 261 -5.75 -29.28 -0.46
CA GLY A 261 -4.84 -28.23 -0.03
C GLY A 261 -5.39 -26.91 -0.54
N SER A 262 -5.87 -26.05 0.37
CA SER A 262 -6.40 -24.73 0.00
C SER A 262 -5.30 -23.91 -0.67
N SER A 263 -5.51 -23.57 -1.95
CA SER A 263 -4.58 -22.71 -2.68
C SER A 263 -4.58 -21.32 -2.01
N PRO A 264 -3.43 -20.74 -1.65
CA PRO A 264 -3.40 -19.50 -0.89
C PRO A 264 -4.12 -18.36 -1.65
N LYS A 265 -4.83 -17.52 -0.90
CA LYS A 265 -5.69 -16.45 -1.43
C LYS A 265 -4.95 -15.49 -2.35
N ILE A 266 -3.70 -15.20 -2.01
CA ILE A 266 -2.75 -14.40 -2.80
C ILE A 266 -1.43 -15.16 -2.94
N GLU A 267 -0.69 -14.92 -4.02
CA GLU A 267 0.65 -15.46 -4.17
C GLU A 267 1.64 -14.66 -3.31
N VAL A 268 2.18 -15.29 -2.26
CA VAL A 268 3.05 -14.66 -1.25
C VAL A 268 4.23 -13.91 -1.88
N ASP A 269 4.86 -14.49 -2.91
CA ASP A 269 5.98 -13.86 -3.62
C ASP A 269 5.59 -12.56 -4.33
N GLY A 270 4.33 -12.41 -4.79
CA GLY A 270 3.83 -11.14 -5.35
C GLY A 270 3.68 -10.02 -4.31
N VAL A 271 3.43 -10.38 -3.05
CA VAL A 271 3.40 -9.42 -1.92
C VAL A 271 4.81 -9.02 -1.49
N VAL A 272 5.78 -9.94 -1.54
CA VAL A 272 7.19 -9.64 -1.25
C VAL A 272 7.80 -8.76 -2.36
N ASP A 273 7.57 -9.10 -3.63
CA ASP A 273 8.02 -8.35 -4.82
C ASP A 273 7.47 -6.91 -4.83
N LEU A 274 6.18 -6.71 -4.51
CA LEU A 274 5.61 -5.37 -4.29
C LEU A 274 6.46 -4.53 -3.32
N TYR A 275 6.90 -5.12 -2.21
CA TYR A 275 7.67 -4.40 -1.21
C TYR A 275 9.11 -4.17 -1.63
N GLU A 276 9.78 -5.21 -2.16
CA GLU A 276 11.19 -5.18 -2.55
C GLU A 276 11.43 -4.28 -3.77
N SER A 277 10.58 -4.40 -4.80
CA SER A 277 10.75 -3.73 -6.10
C SER A 277 10.11 -2.33 -6.16
N TYR A 278 9.14 -2.00 -5.30
CA TYR A 278 8.39 -0.72 -5.39
C TYR A 278 8.27 0.05 -4.07
N ILE A 279 7.70 -0.54 -3.01
CA ILE A 279 7.42 0.23 -1.77
C ILE A 279 8.70 0.65 -1.05
N ILE A 280 9.70 -0.23 -0.93
CA ILE A 280 10.97 0.10 -0.26
C ILE A 280 11.77 1.14 -1.06
N PRO A 281 12.05 0.98 -2.36
CA PRO A 281 12.73 1.99 -3.17
C PRO A 281 12.05 3.36 -3.11
N LEU A 282 10.73 3.43 -3.33
CA LEU A 282 10.01 4.72 -3.33
C LEU A 282 9.92 5.35 -1.92
N THR A 283 10.01 4.55 -0.84
CA THR A 283 10.20 5.10 0.52
C THR A 283 11.56 5.80 0.62
N LYS A 284 12.64 5.22 0.08
CA LYS A 284 13.98 5.84 0.08
C LYS A 284 14.03 7.11 -0.76
N GLU A 285 13.40 7.11 -1.93
CA GLU A 285 13.27 8.31 -2.76
C GLU A 285 12.61 9.46 -1.98
N VAL A 286 11.49 9.19 -1.29
CA VAL A 286 10.81 10.19 -0.44
C VAL A 286 11.64 10.59 0.78
N GLU A 287 12.38 9.66 1.40
CA GLU A 287 13.30 9.96 2.50
C GLU A 287 14.42 10.92 2.05
N VAL A 288 15.03 10.70 0.87
CA VAL A 288 16.09 11.54 0.30
C VAL A 288 15.57 12.88 -0.20
N ASP A 289 14.46 12.91 -0.92
CA ASP A 289 13.83 14.15 -1.41
C ASP A 289 13.47 15.07 -0.24
N TYR A 290 12.99 14.50 0.86
CA TYR A 290 12.67 15.25 2.07
C TYR A 290 13.91 15.87 2.72
N LEU A 291 15.01 15.12 2.81
CA LEU A 291 16.28 15.63 3.34
C LEU A 291 16.84 16.76 2.48
N LEU A 292 16.76 16.65 1.14
CA LEU A 292 17.24 17.71 0.24
C LEU A 292 16.55 19.06 0.45
N HIS A 293 15.27 19.07 0.79
CA HIS A 293 14.49 20.28 1.07
C HIS A 293 14.49 20.70 2.55
N ARG A 294 15.23 19.98 3.42
CA ARG A 294 15.14 20.15 4.89
C ARG A 294 15.74 21.46 5.42
N LEU A 295 16.50 22.18 4.60
CA LEU A 295 17.14 23.46 4.95
C LEU A 295 16.58 24.66 4.16
N ASP A 296 15.55 24.45 3.32
CA ASP A 296 15.04 25.44 2.37
C ASP A 296 14.49 26.71 3.06
N GLY A 297 15.30 27.78 3.06
CA GLY A 297 14.93 29.06 3.66
C GLY A 297 15.32 29.23 5.13
N LEU A 298 16.17 28.36 5.68
CA LEU A 298 16.88 28.62 6.93
C LEU A 298 18.00 29.66 6.74
N SER A 299 18.34 30.39 7.80
CA SER A 299 19.53 31.25 7.81
C SER A 299 20.81 30.43 8.04
N GLU A 300 21.97 30.99 7.66
CA GLU A 300 23.28 30.37 7.95
C GLU A 300 23.48 30.13 9.47
N GLU A 301 23.00 31.06 10.31
CA GLU A 301 23.01 30.89 11.77
C GLU A 301 22.16 29.69 12.22
N ASP A 302 20.98 29.48 11.63
CA ASP A 302 20.09 28.38 11.99
C ASP A 302 20.62 27.02 11.52
N VAL A 303 21.27 26.97 10.36
CA VAL A 303 21.97 25.77 9.90
C VAL A 303 23.14 25.45 10.83
N GLN A 304 23.94 26.45 11.25
CA GLN A 304 25.04 26.25 12.19
C GLN A 304 24.56 25.85 13.60
N ARG A 305 23.41 26.38 14.06
CA ARG A 305 22.72 25.94 15.30
C ARG A 305 22.27 24.48 15.23
N LEU A 306 21.82 24.00 14.07
CA LEU A 306 21.47 22.59 13.87
C LEU A 306 22.72 21.70 13.86
N GLU A 307 23.78 22.09 13.13
CA GLU A 307 25.02 21.33 13.02
C GLU A 307 25.73 21.15 14.37
N THR A 308 25.81 22.24 15.16
CA THR A 308 26.41 22.22 16.51
C THR A 308 25.60 21.43 17.54
N LYS A 309 24.30 21.17 17.29
CA LYS A 309 23.44 20.38 18.18
C LYS A 309 23.82 18.90 18.25
N SER A 310 24.60 18.37 17.30
CA SER A 310 25.16 17.01 17.34
C SER A 310 26.27 16.81 18.39
N GLY A 311 26.66 17.85 19.15
CA GLY A 311 27.85 17.85 20.00
C GLY A 311 27.63 17.92 21.52
N ALA A 312 26.40 17.70 22.01
CA ALA A 312 26.03 17.83 23.43
C ALA A 312 25.10 16.70 23.90
#